data_AF-A0A2K1QGX1-F1
#
_entry.id   AF-A0A2K1QGX1-F1
#
_cell.length_a   1.000
_cell.length_b   1.000
_cell.length_c   1.000
_cell.angle_alpha   90.00
_cell.angle_beta   90.00
_cell.angle_gamma   90.00
#
_symmetry.space_group_name_H-M   'P 1'
#
loop_
_entity.id
_entity.type
_entity.pdbx_description
1 polymer ?
#
loop_
_entity_poly.entity_id
_entity_poly.type
_entity_poly.pdbx_seq_one_letter_code
_entity_poly.pdbx_strand_id
1 'polypeptide(L)' 'MPPGLEIDHEASLNNTIASYAENILISTGRSDWKSRIEDDDDAVLVRELKKLIGRGGKYADF' A
#
# COMPACT_ATOMS: atom_id res chain seq x y z
N MET A 1 1.20 -26.41 -21.45
CA MET A 1 2.31 -26.27 -20.49
C MET A 1 3.44 -27.17 -20.97
N PRO A 2 4.70 -26.71 -21.08
CA PRO A 2 5.81 -27.55 -21.53
C PRO A 2 6.08 -28.69 -20.54
N PRO A 3 6.46 -29.90 -20.99
CA PRO A 3 6.83 -30.99 -20.07
C PRO A 3 8.11 -30.65 -19.28
N GLY A 4 8.11 -30.90 -17.97
CA GLY A 4 9.29 -30.74 -17.10
C GLY A 4 9.57 -29.33 -16.57
N LEU A 5 8.67 -28.38 -16.79
CA LEU A 5 8.69 -27.05 -16.17
C LEU A 5 7.42 -26.87 -15.35
N GLU A 6 7.47 -27.31 -14.09
CA GLU A 6 6.42 -27.00 -13.12
C GLU A 6 6.44 -25.51 -12.81
N ILE A 7 5.26 -24.92 -12.65
CA ILE A 7 5.13 -23.50 -12.28
C ILE A 7 5.54 -23.38 -10.82
N ASP A 8 6.50 -22.48 -10.55
CA ASP A 8 6.84 -22.09 -9.19
C ASP A 8 5.69 -21.26 -8.60
N HIS A 9 5.07 -21.79 -7.55
CA HIS A 9 3.96 -21.16 -6.82
C HIS A 9 4.38 -20.59 -5.47
N GLU A 10 5.64 -20.79 -5.06
CA GLU A 10 6.13 -20.42 -3.73
C GLU A 10 7.02 -19.18 -3.75
N ALA A 11 7.73 -18.92 -4.85
CA ALA A 11 8.56 -17.73 -4.98
C ALA A 11 7.75 -16.43 -4.92
N SER A 12 8.29 -15.45 -4.19
CA SER A 12 7.72 -14.10 -4.15
C SER A 12 7.87 -13.41 -5.51
N LEU A 13 6.79 -12.83 -6.00
CA LEU A 13 6.78 -12.01 -7.22
C LEU A 13 7.25 -10.57 -6.97
N ASN A 14 7.58 -10.21 -5.72
CA ASN A 14 8.06 -8.87 -5.41
C ASN A 14 9.30 -8.52 -6.25
N ASN A 15 9.31 -7.33 -6.83
CA ASN A 15 10.35 -6.82 -7.73
C ASN A 15 10.54 -7.61 -9.06
N THR A 16 9.66 -8.56 -9.39
CA THR A 16 9.72 -9.30 -10.69
C THR A 16 8.89 -8.64 -11.78
N ILE A 17 8.02 -7.69 -11.41
CA ILE A 17 7.18 -6.89 -12.31
C ILE A 17 7.58 -5.41 -12.27
N ALA A 18 7.26 -4.67 -13.33
CA ALA A 18 7.49 -3.22 -13.36
C ALA A 18 6.72 -2.54 -12.22
N SER A 19 7.38 -1.63 -11.50
CA SER A 19 6.76 -0.88 -10.41
C SER A 19 5.68 0.05 -10.96
N TYR A 20 4.43 -0.16 -10.54
CA TYR A 20 3.34 0.76 -10.81
C TYR A 20 3.10 1.63 -9.58
N ALA A 21 2.79 2.91 -9.81
CA ALA A 21 2.46 3.82 -8.72
C ALA A 21 1.07 3.49 -8.16
N GLU A 22 1.01 2.97 -6.94
CA GLU A 22 -0.24 2.75 -6.22
C GLU A 22 -0.66 4.04 -5.49
N ASN A 23 -1.88 4.50 -5.72
CA ASN A 23 -2.42 5.71 -5.10
C ASN A 23 -3.77 5.41 -4.45
N ILE A 24 -3.98 5.97 -3.25
CA ILE A 24 -5.26 5.86 -2.54
C ILE A 24 -5.83 7.26 -2.34
N LEU A 25 -7.08 7.46 -2.76
CA LEU A 25 -7.85 8.68 -2.55
C LEU A 25 -8.93 8.44 -1.48
N ILE A 26 -8.90 9.21 -0.40
CA ILE A 26 -9.90 9.14 0.67
C ILE A 26 -10.83 10.36 0.56
N SER A 27 -12.06 10.13 0.09
CA SER A 27 -13.06 11.18 -0.09
C SER A 27 -13.90 11.35 1.18
N THR A 28 -13.41 12.15 2.11
CA THR A 28 -14.07 12.39 3.41
C THR A 28 -15.14 13.48 3.38
N GLY A 29 -15.22 14.27 2.30
CA GLY A 29 -16.11 15.44 2.20
C GLY A 29 -15.69 16.63 3.09
N ARG A 30 -14.61 16.49 3.87
CA ARG A 30 -14.09 17.51 4.77
C ARG A 30 -13.04 18.37 4.07
N SER A 31 -13.11 19.69 4.28
CA SER A 31 -12.27 20.67 3.58
C SER A 31 -11.22 21.36 4.48
N ASP A 32 -11.29 21.17 5.80
CA ASP A 32 -10.50 21.90 6.81
C ASP A 32 -9.46 21.02 7.52
N TRP A 33 -8.80 20.14 6.78
CA TRP A 33 -7.74 19.28 7.32
C TRP A 33 -6.52 20.10 7.77
N LYS A 34 -5.88 19.68 8.85
CA LYS A 34 -4.52 20.16 9.18
C LYS A 34 -3.57 19.87 8.02
N SER A 35 -2.56 20.73 7.83
CA SER A 35 -1.55 20.58 6.77
C SER A 35 -0.91 19.20 6.74
N ARG A 36 -0.76 18.59 7.93
CA ARG A 36 -0.44 17.18 8.09
C ARG A 36 -1.69 16.46 8.59
N ILE A 37 -2.38 15.78 7.68
CA ILE A 37 -3.66 15.11 7.94
C ILE A 37 -3.59 14.10 9.09
N GLU A 38 -2.45 13.43 9.30
CA GLU A 38 -2.25 12.45 10.37
C GLU A 38 -2.40 13.02 11.79
N ASP A 39 -2.17 14.32 11.95
CA ASP A 39 -2.21 15.03 13.23
C ASP A 39 -3.63 15.51 13.56
N ASP A 40 -4.59 15.28 12.67
CA ASP A 40 -6.00 15.60 12.88
C ASP A 40 -6.66 14.51 13.74
N ASP A 41 -7.50 14.88 14.71
CA ASP A 41 -8.06 13.93 15.68
C ASP A 41 -8.89 12.84 14.97
N ASP A 42 -9.63 13.22 13.92
CA ASP A 42 -10.53 12.34 13.16
C ASP A 42 -9.81 11.52 12.07
N ALA A 43 -8.48 11.67 11.91
CA ALA A 43 -7.73 10.98 10.85
C ALA A 43 -7.33 9.53 11.18
N VAL A 44 -8.14 8.81 11.96
CA VAL A 44 -7.85 7.42 12.38
C VAL A 44 -7.61 6.52 11.18
N LEU A 45 -8.46 6.59 10.15
CA LEU A 45 -8.32 5.79 8.94
C LEU A 45 -6.99 6.06 8.22
N VAL A 46 -6.60 7.33 8.10
CA VAL A 46 -5.35 7.72 7.44
C VAL A 46 -4.14 7.18 8.21
N ARG A 47 -4.16 7.31 9.54
CA ARG A 47 -3.07 6.80 10.40
C ARG A 47 -2.92 5.29 10.30
N GLU A 48 -4.02 4.54 10.40
CA GLU A 48 -3.98 3.08 10.34
C GLU A 48 -3.57 2.59 8.95
N LEU A 49 -4.10 3.22 7.88
CA LEU A 49 -3.70 2.90 6.52
C LEU A 49 -2.19 3.14 6.31
N LYS A 50 -1.68 4.30 6.76
CA LYS A 50 -0.25 4.62 6.65
C LYS A 50 0.64 3.62 7.39
N LYS A 51 0.22 3.06 8.53
CA LYS A 51 0.97 2.00 9.22
C LYS A 51 1.05 0.71 8.40
N LEU A 52 0.04 0.44 7.56
CA LEU A 52 -0.03 -0.78 6.76
C LEU A 52 0.74 -0.67 5.45
N ILE A 53 0.64 0.46 4.75
CA ILE A 53 1.19 0.66 3.40
C ILE A 53 2.36 1.65 3.34
N GLY A 54 2.62 2.37 4.43
CA GLY A 54 3.75 3.30 4.52
C GLY A 54 5.04 2.61 4.95
N ARG A 55 6.10 3.39 5.15
CA ARG A 55 7.43 2.87 5.52
C ARG A 55 7.37 1.93 6.74
N GLY A 56 7.91 0.71 6.59
CA GLY A 56 7.88 -0.35 7.61
C GLY A 56 6.53 -1.08 7.74
N GLY A 57 5.56 -0.78 6.88
CA GLY A 57 4.24 -1.40 6.88
C GLY A 57 4.25 -2.80 6.26
N LYS A 58 3.29 -3.62 6.69
CA LYS A 58 3.14 -5.02 6.26
C LYS A 58 3.00 -5.18 4.74
N TYR A 59 2.39 -4.20 4.07
CA TYR A 59 2.10 -4.21 2.64
C TYR A 59 2.95 -3.18 1.89
N ALA A 60 3.97 -2.62 2.53
CA ALA A 60 4.88 -1.73 1.83
C ALA A 60 5.91 -2.59 1.10
N ASP A 61 5.90 -2.50 -0.23
CA ASP A 61 6.94 -3.08 -1.07
C ASP A 61 8.24 -2.27 -0.88
N PHE A 62 9.32 -2.96 -0.47
CA PHE A 62 10.68 -2.43 -0.38
C PHE A 62 11.64 -3.23 -1.27
#